data_AF-A0A2T2T4V9-F1
#
_entry.id   AF-A0A2T2T4V9-F1
#
_cell.length_a   1.000
_cell.length_b   1.000
_cell.length_c   1.000
_cell.angle_alpha   90.00
_cell.angle_beta   90.00
_cell.angle_gamma   90.00
#
_symmetry.space_group_name_H-M   'P 1'
#
loop_
_entity.id
_entity.type
_entity.pdbx_description
1 polymer ?
#
loop_
_entity_poly.entity_id
_entity_poly.type
_entity_poly.pdbx_seq_one_letter_code
_entity_poly.pdbx_strand_id
1 'polypeptide(L)'
;MSSTLVLDATPLGQLAYPAENPGVTDWLRNILASGRRVVVPEVSDYEVRRGLTHQREKRPRDRKLMRRVERLDELGEDLYYAPINTEQMQRSAQVWGEAKARGITFGRRKRSAPMLS
;
A
#
# COMPACT_ATOMS: atom_id res chain seq x y z
N MET A 1 -3.46 23.69 11.04
CA MET A 1 -3.80 22.26 11.30
C MET A 1 -2.91 21.40 10.42
N SER A 2 -2.15 20.46 10.99
CA SER A 2 -1.37 19.50 10.20
C SER A 2 -2.26 18.33 9.80
N SER A 3 -2.53 18.15 8.50
CA SER A 3 -3.35 17.07 7.98
C SER A 3 -2.49 15.87 7.59
N THR A 4 -2.42 14.86 8.46
CA THR A 4 -1.71 13.61 8.19
C THR A 4 -2.35 12.86 7.02
N LEU A 5 -1.52 12.39 6.10
CA LEU A 5 -1.91 11.48 5.03
C LEU A 5 -1.44 10.07 5.36
N VAL A 6 -2.34 9.09 5.31
CA VAL A 6 -2.02 7.68 5.53
C VAL A 6 -2.04 6.95 4.18
N LEU A 7 -0.95 6.28 3.84
CA LEU A 7 -0.83 5.53 2.59
C LEU A 7 -1.48 4.16 2.73
N ASP A 8 -2.39 3.83 1.82
CA ASP A 8 -2.91 2.48 1.64
C ASP A 8 -1.96 1.62 0.79
N ALA A 9 -2.17 0.30 0.75
CA ALA A 9 -1.32 -0.66 0.03
C ALA A 9 -1.26 -0.38 -1.49
N THR A 10 -2.35 0.09 -2.10
CA THR A 10 -2.37 0.39 -3.54
C THR A 10 -1.40 1.52 -3.93
N PRO A 11 -1.53 2.76 -3.41
CA PRO A 11 -0.59 3.82 -3.73
C PRO A 11 0.84 3.49 -3.28
N LEU A 12 1.02 2.79 -2.15
CA LEU A 12 2.34 2.33 -1.71
C LEU A 12 2.99 1.37 -2.73
N GLY A 13 2.22 0.40 -3.26
CA GLY A 13 2.69 -0.51 -4.31
C GLY A 13 3.00 0.19 -5.63
N GLN A 14 2.30 1.28 -5.95
CA GLN A 14 2.62 2.13 -7.10
C GLN A 14 3.90 2.93 -6.88
N LEU A 15 4.13 3.44 -5.66
CA LEU A 15 5.36 4.15 -5.28
C LEU A 15 6.59 3.23 -5.26
N ALA A 16 6.41 1.95 -4.95
CA ALA A 16 7.44 0.92 -5.14
C ALA A 16 7.82 0.74 -6.62
N TYR A 17 7.01 1.28 -7.55
CA TYR A 17 7.27 1.20 -8.98
C TYR A 17 7.03 2.54 -9.71
N PRO A 18 7.88 3.54 -9.44
CA PRO A 18 7.62 4.94 -9.82
C PRO A 18 7.67 5.16 -11.34
N ALA A 19 8.50 4.41 -12.07
CA ALA A 19 8.62 4.56 -13.52
C ALA A 19 7.31 4.25 -14.28
N GLU A 20 6.48 3.35 -13.76
CA GLU A 20 5.15 3.06 -14.35
C GLU A 20 4.02 3.87 -13.70
N ASN A 21 4.31 4.60 -12.61
CA ASN A 21 3.32 5.38 -11.86
C ASN A 21 3.80 6.81 -11.56
N PRO A 22 4.28 7.57 -12.58
CA PRO A 22 4.85 8.90 -12.34
C PRO A 22 3.86 9.85 -11.66
N GLY A 23 2.58 9.78 -11.99
CA GLY A 23 1.54 10.61 -11.37
C GLY A 23 1.39 10.39 -9.86
N VAL A 24 1.59 9.16 -9.37
CA VAL A 24 1.54 8.88 -7.92
C VAL A 24 2.80 9.38 -7.24
N THR A 25 3.95 9.27 -7.91
CA THR A 25 5.21 9.83 -7.41
C THR A 25 5.16 11.35 -7.32
N ASP A 26 4.67 12.03 -8.36
CA ASP A 26 4.54 13.49 -8.38
C ASP A 26 3.50 13.98 -7.37
N TRP A 27 2.40 13.24 -7.21
CA TRP A 27 1.44 13.48 -6.15
C TRP A 27 2.10 13.42 -4.76
N LEU A 28 2.86 12.37 -4.46
CA LEU A 28 3.54 12.25 -3.17
C LEU A 28 4.53 13.41 -2.96
N ARG A 29 5.32 13.75 -3.98
CA ARG A 29 6.25 14.90 -3.93
C ARG A 29 5.52 16.20 -3.61
N ASN A 30 4.39 16.48 -4.24
CA ASN A 30 3.60 17.68 -3.99
C ASN A 30 3.01 17.71 -2.58
N ILE A 31 2.54 16.56 -2.07
CA ILE A 31 2.06 16.44 -0.68
C ILE A 31 3.19 16.74 0.32
N LEU A 32 4.38 16.15 0.11
CA LEU A 32 5.54 16.40 0.96
C LEU A 32 6.00 17.86 0.88
N ALA A 33 6.04 18.45 -0.32
CA ALA A 33 6.40 19.85 -0.54
C ALA A 33 5.43 20.83 0.13
N SER A 34 4.16 20.44 0.29
CA SER A 34 3.17 21.22 1.06
C SER A 34 3.35 21.13 2.59
N GLY A 35 4.37 20.42 3.08
CA GLY A 35 4.66 20.24 4.50
C GLY A 35 3.72 19.27 5.22
N ARG A 36 2.97 18.44 4.49
CA ARG A 36 2.08 17.45 5.09
C ARG A 36 2.86 16.21 5.53
N ARG A 37 2.52 15.69 6.71
CA ARG A 37 3.07 14.42 7.19
C ARG A 37 2.43 13.27 6.42
N VAL A 38 3.26 12.42 5.82
CA VAL A 38 2.85 11.17 5.18
C VAL A 38 3.28 10.00 6.06
N VAL A 39 2.37 9.04 6.24
CA VAL A 39 2.56 7.89 7.13
C VAL A 39 2.26 6.60 6.37
N VAL A 40 3.10 5.60 6.57
CA VAL A 40 2.93 4.24 6.03
C VAL A 40 2.51 3.32 7.17
N PRO A 41 1.28 2.76 7.18
CA PRO A 41 0.94 1.70 8.12
C PRO A 41 1.77 0.44 7.84
N GLU A 42 2.27 -0.21 8.89
CA GLU A 42 3.00 -1.49 8.75
C GLU A 42 2.17 -2.57 8.04
N VAL A 43 0.85 -2.56 8.21
CA VAL A 43 -0.06 -3.48 7.48
C VAL A 43 -0.03 -3.24 5.97
N SER A 44 0.03 -1.98 5.54
CA SER A 44 0.09 -1.63 4.12
C SER A 44 1.44 -2.03 3.51
N ASP A 45 2.55 -1.81 4.22
CA ASP A 45 3.86 -2.33 3.80
C ASP A 45 3.84 -3.86 3.71
N TYR A 46 3.33 -4.54 4.74
CA TYR A 46 3.22 -6.00 4.76
C TYR A 46 2.47 -6.54 3.54
N GLU A 47 1.32 -5.96 3.17
CA GLU A 47 0.54 -6.42 2.02
C GLU A 47 1.31 -6.31 0.71
N VAL A 48 1.94 -5.16 0.48
CA VAL A 48 2.72 -4.92 -0.74
C VAL A 48 3.98 -5.79 -0.77
N ARG A 49 4.74 -5.78 0.33
CA ARG A 49 5.99 -6.53 0.47
C ARG A 49 5.76 -8.03 0.32
N ARG A 50 4.73 -8.60 0.94
CA ARG A 50 4.35 -10.01 0.76
C ARG A 50 4.09 -10.34 -0.71
N GLY A 51 3.36 -9.47 -1.41
CA GLY A 51 3.06 -9.64 -2.83
C GLY A 51 4.29 -9.58 -3.74
N LEU A 52 5.24 -8.68 -3.44
CA LEU A 52 6.50 -8.56 -4.16
C LEU A 52 7.44 -9.73 -3.87
N THR A 53 7.59 -10.12 -2.60
CA THR A 53 8.41 -11.26 -2.19
C THR A 53 7.93 -12.55 -2.84
N HIS A 54 6.62 -12.83 -2.82
CA HIS A 54 6.05 -13.99 -3.52
C HIS A 54 6.38 -13.99 -5.02
N GLN A 55 6.31 -12.82 -5.67
CA GLN A 55 6.68 -12.69 -7.08
C GLN A 55 8.18 -12.90 -7.31
N ARG A 56 9.04 -12.51 -6.37
CA ARG A 56 10.49 -12.73 -6.43
C ARG A 56 10.84 -14.20 -6.30
N GLU A 57 10.21 -14.92 -5.38
CA GLU A 57 10.41 -16.37 -5.25
C GLU A 57 10.08 -17.11 -6.56
N LYS A 58 9.01 -16.69 -7.24
CA LYS A 58 8.65 -17.24 -8.56
C LYS A 58 9.58 -16.84 -9.70
N ARG A 59 10.23 -15.68 -9.60
CA ARG A 59 11.05 -15.08 -10.66
C ARG A 59 12.33 -14.47 -10.07
N PRO A 60 13.25 -15.31 -9.55
CA PRO A 60 14.37 -14.83 -8.74
C PRO A 60 15.43 -14.05 -9.54
N ARG A 61 15.41 -14.13 -10.87
CA ARG A 61 16.32 -13.36 -11.75
C ARG A 61 15.74 -12.05 -12.26
N ASP A 62 14.48 -11.72 -11.91
CA ASP A 62 13.86 -10.47 -12.33
C ASP A 62 14.38 -9.30 -11.46
N ARG A 63 15.36 -8.58 -12.03
CA ARG A 63 15.99 -7.41 -11.39
C ARG A 63 14.97 -6.30 -11.11
N LYS A 64 13.87 -6.19 -11.88
CA LYS A 64 12.85 -5.16 -11.60
C LYS A 64 12.16 -5.44 -10.28
N LEU A 65 11.85 -6.71 -9.97
CA LEU A 65 11.24 -7.06 -8.69
C LEU A 65 12.17 -6.81 -7.50
N MET A 66 13.48 -7.03 -7.67
CA MET A 66 14.47 -6.66 -6.64
C MET A 66 14.45 -5.16 -6.35
N ARG A 67 14.53 -4.33 -7.40
CA ARG A 67 14.47 -2.86 -7.28
C ARG A 67 13.18 -2.36 -6.64
N ARG A 68 12.04 -3.03 -6.86
CA ARG A 68 10.77 -2.65 -6.21
C ARG A 68 10.77 -2.89 -4.70
N VAL A 69 11.44 -3.95 -4.22
CA VAL A 69 11.58 -4.21 -2.78
C VAL A 69 12.55 -3.21 -2.17
N GLU A 70 13.71 -2.99 -2.78
CA GLU A 70 14.67 -1.97 -2.35
C GLU A 70 14.00 -0.59 -2.28
N ARG A 71 13.13 -0.26 -3.24
CA ARG A 71 12.38 1.00 -3.22
C ARG A 71 11.38 1.10 -2.05
N LEU A 72 10.78 0.00 -1.61
CA LEU A 72 9.96 0.01 -0.40
C LEU A 72 10.81 0.28 0.84
N ASP A 73 12.04 -0.26 0.88
CA ASP A 73 12.95 -0.03 2.00
C ASP A 73 13.36 1.46 2.07
N GLU A 74 13.73 2.05 0.93
CA GLU A 74 14.01 3.50 0.83
C GLU A 74 12.82 4.37 1.27
N LEU A 75 11.59 4.00 0.87
CA LEU A 75 10.39 4.71 1.31
C LEU A 75 10.19 4.63 2.83
N GLY A 76 10.65 3.56 3.49
CA GLY A 76 10.61 3.42 4.95
C GLY A 76 11.70 4.16 5.70
N GLU A 77 12.78 4.52 5.03
CA GLU A 77 13.78 5.45 5.57
C GLU A 77 13.25 6.89 5.52
N ASP A 78 12.55 7.25 4.45
CA ASP A 78 12.04 8.61 4.21
C ASP A 78 10.72 8.93 4.94
N LEU A 79 9.86 7.92 5.15
CA LEU A 79 8.50 8.09 5.68
C LEU A 79 8.34 7.44 7.05
N TYR A 80 7.49 8.03 7.88
CA TYR A 80 7.17 7.44 9.18
C TYR A 80 6.32 6.17 9.02
N TYR A 81 6.85 5.03 9.50
CA TYR A 81 6.10 3.80 9.62
C TYR A 81 5.28 3.81 10.91
N ALA A 82 3.95 3.71 10.78
CA ALA A 82 3.06 3.61 11.92
C ALA A 82 3.02 2.17 12.42
N PRO A 83 3.53 1.90 13.63
CA PRO A 83 3.56 0.56 14.19
C PRO A 83 2.13 0.07 14.44
N ILE A 84 1.92 -1.22 14.21
CA ILE A 84 0.70 -1.90 14.62
C ILE A 84 0.88 -2.59 15.97
N ASN A 85 -0.11 -2.44 16.85
CA ASN A 85 -0.19 -3.18 18.09
C ASN A 85 -1.43 -4.09 18.12
N THR A 86 -1.47 -4.97 19.13
CA THR A 86 -2.53 -5.97 19.30
C THR A 86 -3.91 -5.32 19.41
N GLU A 87 -4.04 -4.22 20.15
CA GLU A 87 -5.33 -3.52 20.33
C GLU A 87 -5.86 -2.97 19.00
N GLN A 88 -4.99 -2.34 18.20
CA GLN A 88 -5.34 -1.83 16.88
C GLN A 88 -5.78 -2.95 15.93
N MET A 89 -5.11 -4.11 15.97
CA MET A 89 -5.50 -5.26 15.16
C MET A 89 -6.86 -5.83 15.59
N GLN A 90 -7.09 -5.98 16.89
CA GLN A 90 -8.37 -6.44 17.44
C GLN A 90 -9.52 -5.50 17.06
N ARG A 91 -9.31 -4.19 17.20
CA ARG A 91 -10.29 -3.18 16.79
C ARG A 91 -10.56 -3.21 15.29
N SER A 92 -9.52 -3.39 14.48
CA SER A 92 -9.66 -3.52 13.01
C SER A 92 -10.50 -4.75 12.64
N ALA A 93 -10.30 -5.87 13.34
CA ALA A 93 -11.11 -7.08 13.14
C ALA A 93 -12.58 -6.86 13.51
N GLN A 94 -12.85 -6.15 14.61
CA GLN A 94 -14.23 -5.78 14.99
C GLN A 94 -14.89 -4.91 13.91
N VAL A 95 -14.23 -3.83 13.48
CA VAL A 95 -14.75 -2.92 12.45
C VAL A 95 -15.04 -3.68 11.15
N TRP A 96 -14.14 -4.57 10.74
CA TRP A 96 -14.34 -5.41 9.57
C TRP A 96 -15.55 -6.33 9.71
N GLY A 97 -15.71 -6.98 10.88
CA GLY A 97 -16.85 -7.85 11.18
C GLY A 97 -18.19 -7.11 11.11
N GLU A 98 -18.28 -5.94 11.74
CA GLU A 98 -19.47 -5.10 11.72
C GLU A 98 -19.84 -4.65 10.29
N ALA A 99 -18.85 -4.20 9.53
CA ALA A 99 -19.06 -3.76 8.16
C ALA A 99 -19.50 -4.92 7.25
N LYS A 100 -18.89 -6.10 7.40
CA LYS A 100 -19.30 -7.30 6.66
C LYS A 100 -20.73 -7.73 7.00
N ALA A 101 -21.13 -7.66 8.28
CA ALA A 101 -22.51 -7.93 8.70
C ALA A 101 -23.51 -6.96 8.04
N ARG A 102 -23.08 -5.73 7.72
CA ARG A 102 -23.86 -4.72 6.98
C ARG A 102 -23.76 -4.87 5.45
N GLY A 103 -23.12 -5.92 4.94
CA GLY A 103 -22.96 -6.16 3.49
C GLY A 103 -21.88 -5.29 2.83
N ILE A 104 -21.05 -4.59 3.59
CA ILE A 104 -19.92 -3.84 3.06
C ILE A 104 -18.81 -4.82 2.72
N THR A 105 -18.36 -4.80 1.47
CA THR A 105 -17.23 -5.61 1.00
C THR A 105 -15.99 -4.73 0.88
N PHE A 106 -14.90 -5.15 1.54
CA PHE A 106 -13.60 -4.51 1.40
C PHE A 106 -12.78 -5.26 0.36
N GLY A 107 -12.30 -4.54 -0.66
CA GLY A 107 -11.46 -5.09 -1.72
C GLY A 107 -11.82 -4.55 -3.10
N ARG A 108 -10.89 -4.71 -4.04
CA ARG A 108 -11.12 -4.33 -5.44
C ARG A 108 -12.31 -5.14 -5.97
N ARG A 109 -13.39 -4.46 -6.36
CA ARG A 109 -14.45 -5.07 -7.15
C ARG A 109 -13.79 -5.58 -8.44
N LYS A 110 -13.70 -6.91 -8.62
CA LYS A 110 -13.27 -7.48 -9.91
C LYS A 110 -14.27 -6.94 -10.93
N ARG A 111 -13.80 -6.15 -11.91
CA ARG A 111 -14.60 -5.87 -13.10
C ARG A 111 -14.85 -7.23 -13.73
N SER A 112 -16.10 -7.69 -13.74
CA SER A 112 -16.52 -8.83 -14.55
C SER A 112 -16.05 -8.53 -15.97
N ALA A 113 -15.24 -9.42 -16.56
CA ALA A 113 -14.97 -9.34 -17.98
C ALA A 113 -16.32 -9.37 -18.72
N PRO A 114 -16.53 -8.56 -19.76
CA PRO A 114 -17.73 -8.72 -20.59
C PRO A 114 -17.73 -10.15 -21.12
N MET A 115 -18.81 -10.87 -20.82
CA MET A 115 -19.08 -12.17 -21.41
C MET A 115 -19.32 -11.90 -22.89
N LEU A 116 -18.33 -12.15 -23.73
CA LEU A 116 -18.50 -12.12 -25.18
C LEU A 116 -19.48 -13.25 -25.52
N SER A 117 -20.70 -12.87 -25.88
CA SER A 117 -21.72 -13.73 -26.49
C SER A 117 -21.36 -14.04 -27.94
#